data_AF-A0A0C1RDZ5-F1
#
_entry.id   AF-A0A0C1RDZ5-F1
#
_cell.length_a   1.000
_cell.length_b   1.000
_cell.length_c   1.000
_cell.angle_alpha   90.00
_cell.angle_beta   90.00
_cell.angle_gamma   90.00
#
_symmetry.space_group_name_H-M   'P 1'
#
loop_
_entity.id
_entity.type
_entity.pdbx_description
1 polymer ?
#
loop_
_entity_poly.entity_id
_entity_poly.type
_entity_poly.pdbx_seq_one_letter_code
_entity_poly.pdbx_strand_id
1 'polypeptide(L)'
;MTSEAEKEAFLVELRSQVGNTGSSMVARDPVNQSTIRNWCDAMSEANPYYTVPEIADRGPFDGIVAPPAMLQVWTMTGLVPRTPIPNPAYGGDLQLGQEPEPSTEPSTSTYDLLNDAGFGSVVATNCEYVFHRYLRLGDLISGTTKVVDVSEEKTTGLGVGHFVTTETEYVDQNGEPVGSMFFRILKFKPGSGRKAKEDPKVQALEEAGLNPDEYLSTLVRPTRPRPQWNQDQEWFWEGLKEHELRIQRFTDDGTLVFPPANANPITHSMDYDWVVASGKGTLYSHTVVHYPQVPSFDYPLIVGVVELEEGVRIISNIVNIKPEQIEIGMPLEVCFPDTNSDEGIVLHQFQPAQPQRNTTTLKKEEINDHDQLPICPVTLTPRLIVSTALATRDFQDVHHDRDAAQQKGSADIFMNILSTAGITARWLGDWAGNDAVFENIKIQLGAPNYPYDTMTMSGHVEETSADGTTTVRFAGDNKLGSHVKGTATLRFPQ
;
A
#
# COMPACT_ATOMS: atom_id res chain seq x y z
N MET A 1 -17.08 17.68 -26.54
CA MET A 1 -18.54 17.45 -26.58
C MET A 1 -19.19 18.55 -25.77
N THR A 2 -20.09 19.30 -26.38
CA THR A 2 -20.66 20.53 -25.82
C THR A 2 -22.16 20.44 -25.54
N SER A 3 -22.85 19.45 -26.11
CA SER A 3 -24.27 19.20 -25.84
C SER A 3 -24.50 17.86 -25.14
N GLU A 4 -25.59 17.76 -24.36
CA GLU A 4 -26.02 16.51 -23.72
C GLU A 4 -26.34 15.42 -24.75
N ALA A 5 -26.85 15.80 -25.93
CA ALA A 5 -27.11 14.84 -27.01
C ALA A 5 -25.81 14.21 -27.56
N GLU A 6 -24.72 14.97 -27.68
CA GLU A 6 -23.41 14.45 -28.08
C GLU A 6 -22.83 13.51 -27.01
N LYS A 7 -22.99 13.86 -25.73
CA LYS A 7 -22.53 12.99 -24.62
C LYS A 7 -23.30 11.68 -24.58
N GLU A 8 -24.62 11.72 -24.76
CA GLU A 8 -25.45 10.51 -24.80
C GLU A 8 -25.10 9.63 -26.00
N ALA A 9 -24.95 10.22 -27.19
CA ALA A 9 -24.53 9.47 -28.38
C ALA A 9 -23.15 8.82 -28.19
N PHE A 10 -22.19 9.53 -27.60
CA PHE A 10 -20.88 8.99 -27.28
C PHE A 10 -20.94 7.87 -26.23
N LEU A 11 -21.79 8.01 -25.21
CA LEU A 11 -21.98 6.96 -24.21
C LEU A 11 -22.60 5.69 -24.82
N VAL A 12 -23.55 5.83 -25.76
CA VAL A 12 -24.11 4.70 -26.52
C VAL A 12 -23.01 4.01 -27.33
N GLU A 13 -22.13 4.77 -27.98
CA GLU A 13 -20.99 4.23 -28.72
C GLU A 13 -20.02 3.48 -27.79
N LEU A 14 -19.63 4.06 -26.65
CA LEU A 14 -18.79 3.38 -25.67
C LEU A 14 -19.44 2.10 -25.15
N ARG A 15 -20.74 2.13 -24.81
CA ARG A 15 -21.47 0.97 -24.30
C ARG A 15 -21.70 -0.11 -25.35
N SER A 16 -21.61 0.22 -26.64
CA SER A 16 -21.60 -0.79 -27.71
C SER A 16 -20.39 -1.72 -27.64
N GLN A 17 -19.34 -1.34 -26.90
CA GLN A 17 -18.18 -2.18 -26.65
C GLN A 17 -18.37 -3.18 -25.51
N VAL A 18 -19.41 -3.02 -24.67
CA VAL A 18 -19.67 -3.92 -23.54
C VAL A 18 -20.04 -5.31 -24.08
N GLY A 19 -19.38 -6.34 -23.55
CA GLY A 19 -19.48 -7.72 -23.99
C GLY A 19 -18.47 -8.10 -25.07
N ASN A 20 -17.79 -7.14 -25.71
CA ASN A 20 -16.71 -7.46 -26.65
C ASN A 20 -15.55 -8.13 -25.91
N THR A 21 -15.04 -9.19 -26.50
CA THR A 21 -14.02 -10.08 -25.92
C THR A 21 -12.78 -10.11 -26.80
N GLY A 22 -11.60 -10.09 -26.18
CA GLY A 22 -10.32 -10.02 -26.85
C GLY A 22 -9.82 -11.37 -27.32
N SER A 23 -8.73 -11.35 -28.07
CA SER A 23 -7.94 -12.56 -28.30
C SER A 23 -7.41 -13.10 -26.97
N SER A 24 -7.42 -14.43 -26.82
CA SER A 24 -6.81 -15.08 -25.67
C SER A 24 -5.30 -14.87 -25.67
N MET A 25 -4.75 -14.38 -24.56
CA MET A 25 -3.32 -14.20 -24.34
C MET A 25 -2.78 -15.35 -23.52
N VAL A 26 -2.03 -16.24 -24.17
CA VAL A 26 -1.33 -17.34 -23.49
C VAL A 26 -0.09 -16.79 -22.81
N ALA A 27 0.14 -17.23 -21.56
CA ALA A 27 1.33 -16.91 -20.80
C ALA A 27 2.60 -17.27 -21.59
N ARG A 28 3.63 -16.42 -21.46
CA ARG A 28 4.93 -16.65 -22.11
C ARG A 28 5.59 -17.92 -21.61
N ASP A 29 5.55 -18.11 -20.30
CA ASP A 29 6.18 -19.21 -19.59
C ASP A 29 5.11 -19.89 -18.71
N PRO A 30 5.16 -21.22 -18.53
CA PRO A 30 4.39 -21.86 -17.47
C PRO A 30 4.70 -21.22 -16.12
N VAL A 31 3.76 -21.34 -15.19
CA VAL A 31 3.94 -20.96 -13.79
C VAL A 31 5.19 -21.65 -13.27
N ASN A 32 6.15 -20.83 -12.82
CA ASN A 32 7.50 -21.30 -12.52
C ASN A 32 8.02 -20.72 -11.21
N GLN A 33 8.88 -21.49 -10.56
CA GLN A 33 9.31 -21.21 -9.19
C GLN A 33 10.20 -19.96 -9.09
N SER A 34 10.97 -19.64 -10.13
CA SER A 34 11.78 -18.41 -10.15
C SER A 34 10.93 -17.15 -10.09
N THR A 35 9.83 -17.08 -10.86
CA THR A 35 8.91 -15.94 -10.82
C THR A 35 8.23 -15.84 -9.45
N ILE A 36 7.80 -16.97 -8.88
CA ILE A 36 7.21 -17.01 -7.53
C ILE A 36 8.20 -16.48 -6.48
N ARG A 37 9.44 -16.97 -6.46
CA ARG A 37 10.47 -16.54 -5.50
C ARG A 37 10.77 -15.04 -5.61
N ASN A 38 10.96 -14.53 -6.83
CA ASN A 38 11.21 -13.10 -7.04
C ASN A 38 10.04 -12.24 -6.55
N TRP A 39 8.80 -12.71 -6.72
CA TRP A 39 7.64 -12.01 -6.20
C TRP A 39 7.57 -12.07 -4.68
N CYS A 40 7.84 -13.24 -4.08
CA CYS A 40 7.88 -13.38 -2.62
C CYS A 40 8.95 -12.46 -2.00
N ASP A 41 10.15 -12.40 -2.59
CA ASP A 41 11.23 -11.51 -2.13
C ASP A 41 10.83 -10.04 -2.20
N ALA A 42 10.21 -9.60 -3.31
CA ALA A 42 9.78 -8.22 -3.47
C ALA A 42 8.65 -7.82 -2.49
N MET A 43 7.73 -8.75 -2.23
CA MET A 43 6.62 -8.53 -1.29
C MET A 43 7.00 -8.81 0.17
N SER A 44 8.20 -9.34 0.46
CA SER A 44 8.55 -9.93 1.76
C SER A 44 7.53 -11.00 2.22
N GLU A 45 7.03 -11.81 1.30
CA GLU A 45 6.09 -12.89 1.57
C GLU A 45 6.84 -14.16 2.03
N ALA A 46 6.41 -14.71 3.17
CA ALA A 46 7.11 -15.78 3.87
C ALA A 46 6.30 -17.08 4.01
N ASN A 47 5.12 -17.18 3.41
CA ASN A 47 4.34 -18.43 3.44
C ASN A 47 5.14 -19.57 2.76
N PRO A 48 5.46 -20.65 3.50
CA PRO A 48 6.31 -21.71 3.00
C PRO A 48 5.70 -22.49 1.84
N TYR A 49 4.37 -22.45 1.65
CA TYR A 49 3.69 -23.11 0.53
C TYR A 49 4.04 -22.54 -0.84
N TYR A 50 4.68 -21.37 -0.88
CA TYR A 50 5.10 -20.74 -2.12
C TYR A 50 6.55 -21.07 -2.49
N THR A 51 7.39 -21.46 -1.52
CA THR A 51 8.85 -21.53 -1.73
C THR A 51 9.54 -22.79 -1.22
N VAL A 52 8.93 -23.54 -0.29
CA VAL A 52 9.53 -24.70 0.39
C VAL A 52 8.78 -26.00 0.03
N PRO A 53 9.29 -26.81 -0.92
CA PRO A 53 8.59 -27.99 -1.42
C PRO A 53 8.18 -28.98 -0.33
N GLU A 54 9.07 -29.28 0.62
CA GLU A 54 8.85 -30.29 1.66
C GLU A 54 7.70 -29.93 2.61
N ILE A 55 7.42 -28.63 2.77
CA ILE A 55 6.31 -28.11 3.55
C ILE A 55 5.05 -28.04 2.68
N ALA A 56 5.18 -27.55 1.44
CA ALA A 56 4.08 -27.42 0.49
C ALA A 56 3.42 -28.77 0.15
N ASP A 57 4.21 -29.85 0.01
CA ASP A 57 3.72 -31.22 -0.24
C ASP A 57 2.86 -31.77 0.91
N ARG A 58 2.94 -31.17 2.10
CA ARG A 58 2.15 -31.56 3.28
C ARG A 58 1.04 -30.56 3.61
N GLY A 59 0.98 -29.46 2.87
CA GLY A 59 0.00 -28.40 3.04
C GLY A 59 -1.33 -28.69 2.33
N PRO A 60 -2.28 -27.74 2.39
CA PRO A 60 -3.61 -27.91 1.80
C PRO A 60 -3.60 -27.96 0.27
N PHE A 61 -2.48 -27.60 -0.37
CA PHE A 61 -2.35 -27.55 -1.82
C PHE A 61 -1.65 -28.77 -2.42
N ASP A 62 -1.05 -29.67 -1.64
CA ASP A 62 -0.30 -30.84 -2.16
C ASP A 62 0.78 -30.41 -3.19
N GLY A 63 1.65 -29.49 -2.76
CA GLY A 63 2.76 -28.95 -3.56
C GLY A 63 2.79 -27.43 -3.65
N ILE A 64 3.85 -26.91 -4.29
CA ILE A 64 4.06 -25.46 -4.45
C ILE A 64 2.96 -24.85 -5.30
N VAL A 65 2.40 -23.75 -4.79
CA VAL A 65 1.46 -22.89 -5.48
C VAL A 65 1.99 -21.46 -5.58
N ALA A 66 1.51 -20.70 -6.56
CA ALA A 66 1.76 -19.27 -6.61
C ALA A 66 0.91 -18.54 -5.55
N PRO A 67 1.44 -17.46 -4.92
CA PRO A 67 0.62 -16.52 -4.17
C PRO A 67 -0.61 -16.07 -4.98
N PRO A 68 -1.79 -15.93 -4.35
CA PRO A 68 -3.04 -15.69 -5.07
C PRO A 68 -3.04 -14.38 -5.87
N ALA A 69 -2.42 -13.32 -5.33
CA ALA A 69 -2.27 -12.03 -5.99
C ALA A 69 -1.32 -12.03 -7.22
N MET A 70 -0.81 -13.20 -7.63
CA MET A 70 -0.01 -13.37 -8.86
C MET A 70 -0.81 -13.86 -10.07
N LEU A 71 -2.14 -14.05 -9.96
CA LEU A 71 -2.98 -14.66 -11.00
C LEU A 71 -2.71 -14.15 -12.43
N GLN A 72 -2.52 -12.84 -12.58
CA GLN A 72 -2.29 -12.13 -13.83
C GLN A 72 -0.83 -12.12 -14.31
N VAL A 73 0.14 -12.40 -13.44
CA VAL A 73 1.57 -12.10 -13.68
C VAL A 73 2.08 -12.70 -14.98
N TRP A 74 1.75 -13.97 -15.24
CA TRP A 74 2.29 -14.69 -16.41
C TRP A 74 1.67 -14.25 -17.76
N THR A 75 0.49 -13.62 -17.75
CA THR A 75 -0.15 -13.11 -18.98
C THR A 75 0.19 -11.64 -19.25
N MET A 76 0.91 -10.95 -18.36
CA MET A 76 1.30 -9.55 -18.58
C MET A 76 2.40 -9.41 -19.64
N THR A 77 2.17 -8.49 -20.57
CA THR A 77 2.91 -8.26 -21.83
C THR A 77 4.38 -7.84 -21.67
N GLY A 78 4.87 -7.60 -20.45
CA GLY A 78 6.28 -7.28 -20.20
C GLY A 78 6.70 -5.90 -20.72
N LEU A 79 7.97 -5.53 -20.53
CA LEU A 79 8.48 -4.21 -20.92
C LEU A 79 8.53 -3.98 -22.43
N VAL A 80 8.87 -5.02 -23.19
CA VAL A 80 8.98 -4.97 -24.65
C VAL A 80 7.97 -5.94 -25.25
N PRO A 81 6.98 -5.45 -26.03
CA PRO A 81 6.04 -6.30 -26.75
C PRO A 81 6.79 -7.31 -27.63
N ARG A 82 6.22 -8.52 -27.75
CA ARG A 82 6.74 -9.58 -28.63
C ARG A 82 5.76 -9.85 -29.75
N THR A 83 6.28 -10.21 -30.93
CA THR A 83 5.45 -10.69 -32.03
C THR A 83 4.74 -11.98 -31.62
N PRO A 84 3.41 -12.11 -31.85
CA PRO A 84 2.77 -13.41 -31.79
C PRO A 84 3.35 -14.27 -32.95
N ILE A 85 3.92 -15.45 -32.66
CA ILE A 85 4.37 -16.51 -33.61
C ILE A 85 5.87 -16.45 -34.05
N PRO A 86 6.58 -17.60 -34.21
CA PRO A 86 6.64 -18.80 -33.39
C PRO A 86 8.08 -18.94 -32.87
N ASN A 87 8.48 -18.19 -31.84
CA ASN A 87 9.69 -18.55 -31.10
C ASN A 87 9.27 -19.43 -29.91
N PRO A 88 9.41 -20.77 -30.02
CA PRO A 88 8.88 -21.70 -29.02
C PRO A 88 9.61 -21.59 -27.67
N ALA A 89 10.73 -20.88 -27.58
CA ALA A 89 11.46 -20.70 -26.33
C ALA A 89 10.98 -19.47 -25.52
N TYR A 90 10.35 -18.46 -26.16
CA TYR A 90 10.10 -17.15 -25.53
C TYR A 90 8.80 -16.44 -25.94
N GLY A 91 7.87 -17.12 -26.59
CA GLY A 91 6.56 -16.54 -26.97
C GLY A 91 6.62 -15.51 -28.10
N GLY A 92 7.70 -15.50 -28.90
CA GLY A 92 7.89 -14.55 -30.02
C GLY A 92 9.25 -13.84 -30.05
N ASP A 93 9.52 -13.13 -31.14
CA ASP A 93 10.72 -12.30 -31.29
C ASP A 93 10.53 -10.93 -30.63
N LEU A 94 11.62 -10.37 -30.06
CA LEU A 94 11.62 -9.04 -29.45
C LEU A 94 11.40 -7.98 -30.53
N GLN A 95 10.36 -7.16 -30.38
CA GLN A 95 10.13 -5.98 -31.23
C GLN A 95 10.94 -4.78 -30.71
N LEU A 96 12.28 -4.85 -30.81
CA LEU A 96 13.14 -3.73 -30.46
C LEU A 96 12.97 -2.59 -31.47
N GLY A 97 12.41 -1.46 -31.03
CA GLY A 97 12.27 -0.24 -31.84
C GLY A 97 11.20 -0.33 -32.94
N GLN A 98 10.32 -1.32 -32.89
CA GLN A 98 9.11 -1.35 -33.73
C GLN A 98 7.93 -0.83 -32.92
N GLU A 99 7.05 -0.05 -33.56
CA GLU A 99 5.75 0.28 -32.99
C GLU A 99 5.01 -1.04 -32.70
N PRO A 100 4.41 -1.20 -31.51
CA PRO A 100 3.63 -2.38 -31.20
C PRO A 100 2.54 -2.57 -32.26
N GLU A 101 2.30 -3.82 -32.67
CA GLU A 101 1.11 -4.13 -33.48
C GLU A 101 -0.15 -3.65 -32.73
N PRO A 102 -1.18 -3.14 -33.44
CA PRO A 102 -2.42 -2.70 -32.81
C PRO A 102 -3.01 -3.82 -31.96
N SER A 103 -3.23 -3.54 -30.66
CA SER A 103 -3.76 -4.53 -29.73
C SER A 103 -5.17 -4.97 -30.16
N THR A 104 -5.38 -6.28 -30.25
CA THR A 104 -6.71 -6.86 -30.48
C THR A 104 -7.53 -6.97 -29.18
N GLU A 105 -7.06 -6.38 -28.08
CA GLU A 105 -7.87 -6.33 -26.85
C GLU A 105 -9.05 -5.37 -27.01
N PRO A 106 -10.26 -5.70 -26.50
CA PRO A 106 -11.45 -4.86 -26.66
C PRO A 106 -11.40 -3.62 -25.77
N SER A 107 -10.56 -3.66 -24.74
CA SER A 107 -10.19 -2.50 -23.94
C SER A 107 -9.55 -1.43 -24.83
N THR A 108 -8.72 -1.82 -25.81
CA THR A 108 -8.03 -0.90 -26.74
C THR A 108 -9.02 -0.07 -27.55
N SER A 109 -10.03 -0.68 -28.19
CA SER A 109 -11.03 0.08 -28.96
C SER A 109 -11.80 1.08 -28.09
N THR A 110 -12.13 0.68 -26.87
CA THR A 110 -12.79 1.56 -25.90
C THR A 110 -11.86 2.70 -25.46
N TYR A 111 -10.58 2.42 -25.25
CA TYR A 111 -9.58 3.39 -24.83
C TYR A 111 -9.23 4.38 -25.94
N ASP A 112 -9.19 3.93 -27.19
CA ASP A 112 -8.96 4.76 -28.37
C ASP A 112 -10.11 5.74 -28.57
N LEU A 113 -11.38 5.28 -28.48
CA LEU A 113 -12.55 6.15 -28.49
C LEU A 113 -12.47 7.24 -27.40
N LEU A 114 -12.04 6.86 -26.19
CA LEU A 114 -11.85 7.78 -25.07
C LEU A 114 -10.69 8.76 -25.31
N ASN A 115 -9.56 8.28 -25.87
CA ASN A 115 -8.40 9.10 -26.22
C ASN A 115 -8.77 10.16 -27.27
N ASP A 116 -9.45 9.74 -28.35
CA ASP A 116 -9.89 10.62 -29.43
C ASP A 116 -10.89 11.67 -28.95
N ALA A 117 -11.70 11.34 -27.94
CA ALA A 117 -12.59 12.27 -27.25
C ALA A 117 -11.90 13.18 -26.20
N GLY A 118 -10.58 13.06 -26.05
CA GLY A 118 -9.74 13.88 -25.18
C GLY A 118 -9.57 13.35 -23.75
N PHE A 119 -10.05 12.16 -23.42
CA PHE A 119 -9.85 11.50 -22.12
C PHE A 119 -8.52 10.74 -22.07
N GLY A 120 -7.42 11.45 -22.34
CA GLY A 120 -6.09 10.87 -22.53
C GLY A 120 -5.47 10.26 -21.27
N SER A 121 -5.75 10.80 -20.08
CA SER A 121 -5.16 10.31 -18.82
C SER A 121 -5.86 9.05 -18.31
N VAL A 122 -5.12 8.19 -17.61
CA VAL A 122 -5.62 6.93 -17.04
C VAL A 122 -5.15 6.74 -15.60
N VAL A 123 -6.00 6.17 -14.77
CA VAL A 123 -5.63 5.67 -13.44
C VAL A 123 -6.44 4.41 -13.11
N ALA A 124 -5.81 3.42 -12.50
CA ALA A 124 -6.52 2.27 -11.95
C ALA A 124 -7.23 2.65 -10.64
N THR A 125 -8.49 2.27 -10.48
CA THR A 125 -9.29 2.60 -9.29
C THR A 125 -9.75 1.38 -8.51
N ASN A 126 -9.99 0.25 -9.18
CA ASN A 126 -10.39 -0.98 -8.50
C ASN A 126 -9.73 -2.20 -9.14
N CYS A 127 -9.46 -3.20 -8.30
CA CYS A 127 -9.04 -4.53 -8.71
C CYS A 127 -9.77 -5.54 -7.82
N GLU A 128 -10.45 -6.50 -8.43
CA GLU A 128 -11.07 -7.62 -7.73
C GLU A 128 -10.54 -8.92 -8.33
N TYR A 129 -9.94 -9.75 -7.50
CA TYR A 129 -9.57 -11.11 -7.84
C TYR A 129 -10.62 -12.07 -7.33
N VAL A 130 -10.98 -13.05 -8.16
CA VAL A 130 -11.77 -14.23 -7.78
C VAL A 130 -10.92 -15.46 -8.05
N PHE A 131 -10.70 -16.29 -7.03
CA PHE A 131 -9.84 -17.46 -7.12
C PHE A 131 -10.70 -18.72 -7.16
N HIS A 132 -10.60 -19.51 -8.23
CA HIS A 132 -11.21 -20.85 -8.28
C HIS A 132 -10.27 -21.91 -7.75
N ARG A 133 -8.97 -21.78 -8.05
CA ARG A 133 -7.87 -22.53 -7.44
C ARG A 133 -6.59 -21.72 -7.53
N TYR A 134 -5.60 -22.06 -6.71
CA TYR A 134 -4.27 -21.45 -6.82
C TYR A 134 -3.54 -22.04 -8.03
N LEU A 135 -2.68 -21.22 -8.64
CA LEU A 135 -1.84 -21.65 -9.75
C LEU A 135 -0.74 -22.58 -9.24
N ARG A 136 -0.50 -23.68 -9.95
CA ARG A 136 0.53 -24.69 -9.63
C ARG A 136 1.72 -24.56 -10.56
N LEU A 137 2.89 -25.01 -10.11
CA LEU A 137 4.06 -25.11 -10.99
C LEU A 137 3.71 -25.93 -12.24
N GLY A 138 4.05 -25.41 -13.42
CA GLY A 138 3.78 -26.02 -14.71
C GLY A 138 2.44 -25.66 -15.35
N ASP A 139 1.52 -24.99 -14.64
CA ASP A 139 0.31 -24.45 -15.27
C ASP A 139 0.70 -23.47 -16.38
N LEU A 140 0.20 -23.71 -17.60
CA LEU A 140 0.31 -22.75 -18.70
C LEU A 140 -1.02 -22.02 -18.84
N ILE A 141 -1.11 -20.86 -18.21
CA ILE A 141 -2.36 -20.10 -18.15
C ILE A 141 -2.57 -19.25 -19.40
N SER A 142 -3.83 -18.99 -19.73
CA SER A 142 -4.22 -18.00 -20.72
C SER A 142 -5.30 -17.08 -20.15
N GLY A 143 -5.25 -15.80 -20.52
CA GLY A 143 -6.20 -14.78 -20.08
C GLY A 143 -7.02 -14.26 -21.25
N THR A 144 -8.34 -14.14 -21.06
CA THR A 144 -9.24 -13.55 -22.05
C THR A 144 -9.99 -12.38 -21.43
N THR A 145 -9.78 -11.18 -21.98
CA THR A 145 -10.34 -9.93 -21.45
C THR A 145 -11.62 -9.54 -22.17
N LYS A 146 -12.65 -9.16 -21.42
CA LYS A 146 -13.90 -8.57 -21.93
C LYS A 146 -14.22 -7.26 -21.23
N VAL A 147 -14.81 -6.31 -21.95
CA VAL A 147 -15.35 -5.07 -21.34
C VAL A 147 -16.70 -5.40 -20.72
N VAL A 148 -16.85 -5.20 -19.42
CA VAL A 148 -18.09 -5.56 -18.69
C VAL A 148 -18.94 -4.36 -18.29
N ASP A 149 -18.34 -3.17 -18.15
CA ASP A 149 -19.07 -1.96 -17.81
C ASP A 149 -18.35 -0.70 -18.34
N VAL A 150 -19.14 0.28 -18.76
CA VAL A 150 -18.69 1.65 -19.00
C VAL A 150 -19.66 2.62 -18.36
N SER A 151 -19.14 3.43 -17.43
CA SER A 151 -19.96 4.41 -16.72
C SER A 151 -20.34 5.59 -17.61
N GLU A 152 -21.41 6.30 -17.21
CA GLU A 152 -21.61 7.68 -17.63
C GLU A 152 -20.39 8.56 -17.31
N GLU A 153 -20.34 9.76 -17.90
CA GLU A 153 -19.36 10.78 -17.55
C GLU A 153 -19.50 11.15 -16.06
N LYS A 154 -18.38 11.14 -15.32
CA LYS A 154 -18.32 11.50 -13.90
C LYS A 154 -17.26 12.56 -13.67
N THR A 155 -17.59 13.56 -12.87
CA THR A 155 -16.61 14.54 -12.36
C THR A 155 -15.97 14.01 -11.07
N THR A 156 -14.68 13.68 -11.14
CA THR A 156 -13.87 13.20 -10.02
C THR A 156 -12.89 14.29 -9.54
N GLY A 157 -12.09 14.01 -8.51
CA GLY A 157 -10.99 14.90 -8.11
C GLY A 157 -9.88 15.01 -9.16
N LEU A 158 -9.65 13.95 -9.94
CA LEU A 158 -8.60 13.91 -10.97
C LEU A 158 -9.06 14.54 -12.30
N GLY A 159 -10.34 14.42 -12.61
CA GLY A 159 -10.88 14.85 -13.89
C GLY A 159 -12.33 14.45 -14.11
N VAL A 160 -12.96 15.10 -15.08
CA VAL A 160 -14.13 14.59 -15.77
C VAL A 160 -13.70 13.40 -16.65
N GLY A 161 -14.37 12.27 -16.50
CA GLY A 161 -13.99 11.04 -17.18
C GLY A 161 -15.03 9.94 -17.14
N HIS A 162 -14.70 8.81 -17.75
CA HIS A 162 -15.50 7.58 -17.74
C HIS A 162 -14.73 6.47 -17.04
N PHE A 163 -15.44 5.68 -16.25
CA PHE A 163 -14.90 4.44 -15.73
C PHE A 163 -15.14 3.33 -16.74
N VAL A 164 -14.11 2.53 -16.98
CA VAL A 164 -14.19 1.31 -17.80
C VAL A 164 -13.80 0.14 -16.91
N THR A 165 -14.70 -0.84 -16.81
CA THR A 165 -14.46 -2.09 -16.09
C THR A 165 -14.27 -3.21 -17.09
N THR A 166 -13.19 -3.96 -16.92
CA THR A 166 -12.87 -5.16 -17.69
C THR A 166 -12.86 -6.36 -16.76
N GLU A 167 -13.18 -7.53 -17.30
CA GLU A 167 -12.99 -8.82 -16.64
C GLU A 167 -12.01 -9.63 -17.48
N THR A 168 -10.97 -10.16 -16.85
CA THR A 168 -10.08 -11.15 -17.46
C THR A 168 -10.38 -12.50 -16.84
N GLU A 169 -10.82 -13.46 -17.66
CA GLU A 169 -11.01 -14.86 -17.25
C GLU A 169 -9.71 -15.62 -17.54
N TYR A 170 -9.23 -16.37 -16.54
CA TYR A 170 -8.02 -17.18 -16.66
C TYR A 170 -8.36 -18.66 -16.68
N VAL A 171 -7.80 -19.37 -17.64
CA VAL A 171 -7.88 -20.83 -17.77
C VAL A 171 -6.49 -21.45 -17.90
N ASP A 172 -6.34 -22.71 -17.50
CA ASP A 172 -5.10 -23.47 -17.72
C ASP A 172 -5.01 -24.08 -19.13
N GLN A 173 -3.96 -24.87 -19.38
CA GLN A 173 -3.71 -25.53 -20.67
C GLN A 173 -4.81 -26.49 -21.12
N ASN A 174 -5.67 -26.94 -20.22
CA ASN A 174 -6.80 -27.83 -20.51
C ASN A 174 -8.11 -27.06 -20.70
N GLY A 175 -8.09 -25.73 -20.54
CA GLY A 175 -9.28 -24.88 -20.56
C GLY A 175 -10.07 -24.89 -19.24
N GLU A 176 -9.49 -25.39 -18.15
CA GLU A 176 -10.15 -25.36 -16.84
C GLU A 176 -10.01 -23.96 -16.20
N PRO A 177 -11.11 -23.35 -15.69
CA PRO A 177 -11.04 -22.05 -15.03
C PRO A 177 -10.18 -22.08 -13.76
N VAL A 178 -9.26 -21.12 -13.63
CA VAL A 178 -8.39 -20.98 -12.45
C VAL A 178 -8.73 -19.74 -11.62
N GLY A 179 -9.25 -18.69 -12.25
CA GLY A 179 -9.74 -17.50 -11.58
C GLY A 179 -10.16 -16.41 -12.57
N SER A 180 -10.63 -15.28 -12.05
CA SER A 180 -10.89 -14.08 -12.84
C SER A 180 -10.40 -12.83 -12.12
N MET A 181 -10.18 -11.77 -12.90
CA MET A 181 -9.78 -10.46 -12.40
C MET A 181 -10.66 -9.38 -13.02
N PHE A 182 -11.38 -8.63 -12.17
CA PHE A 182 -12.09 -7.43 -12.56
C PHE A 182 -11.19 -6.22 -12.32
N PHE A 183 -10.97 -5.43 -13.37
CA PHE A 183 -10.12 -4.27 -13.32
C PHE A 183 -10.87 -3.03 -13.79
N ARG A 184 -10.92 -2.01 -12.94
CA ARG A 184 -11.60 -0.75 -13.24
C ARG A 184 -10.59 0.38 -13.33
N ILE A 185 -10.62 1.09 -14.44
CA ILE A 185 -9.84 2.30 -14.65
C ILE A 185 -10.75 3.51 -14.80
N LEU A 186 -10.21 4.70 -14.54
CA LEU A 186 -10.79 5.98 -14.93
C LEU A 186 -9.97 6.54 -16.09
N LYS A 187 -10.61 6.75 -17.24
CA LYS A 187 -10.06 7.57 -18.34
C LYS A 187 -10.61 8.98 -18.19
N PHE A 188 -9.74 9.98 -18.06
CA PHE A 188 -10.16 11.35 -17.71
C PHE A 188 -9.40 12.43 -18.46
N LYS A 189 -9.99 13.64 -18.46
CA LYS A 189 -9.37 14.86 -18.97
C LYS A 189 -8.52 15.51 -17.88
N PRO A 190 -7.19 15.60 -18.01
CA PRO A 190 -6.35 16.28 -17.03
C PRO A 190 -6.81 17.74 -16.83
N GLY A 191 -6.71 18.24 -15.59
CA GLY A 191 -7.07 19.62 -15.24
C GLY A 191 -8.58 19.93 -15.21
N SER A 192 -9.45 18.95 -15.51
CA SER A 192 -10.91 19.11 -15.46
C SER A 192 -11.54 18.62 -14.15
N GLY A 193 -10.71 18.24 -13.18
CA GLY A 193 -11.17 17.70 -11.89
C GLY A 193 -11.97 18.72 -11.10
N ARG A 194 -12.68 18.27 -10.06
CA ARG A 194 -13.24 19.20 -9.08
C ARG A 194 -12.07 20.03 -8.55
N LYS A 195 -12.17 21.35 -8.67
CA LYS A 195 -11.30 22.23 -7.92
C LYS A 195 -11.39 21.81 -6.46
N ALA A 196 -10.25 21.62 -5.80
CA ALA A 196 -10.22 21.48 -4.36
C ALA A 196 -11.08 22.63 -3.78
N LYS A 197 -11.87 22.37 -2.74
CA LYS A 197 -12.48 23.48 -2.01
C LYS A 197 -11.33 24.43 -1.67
N GLU A 198 -11.43 25.68 -2.15
CA GLU A 198 -10.48 26.72 -1.78
C GLU A 198 -10.37 26.71 -0.26
N ASP A 199 -9.14 26.76 0.25
CA ASP A 199 -8.91 26.86 1.68
C ASP A 199 -9.76 28.04 2.18
N PRO A 200 -10.64 27.85 3.18
CA PRO A 200 -11.47 28.93 3.70
C PRO A 200 -10.67 30.19 4.04
N LYS A 201 -9.38 30.06 4.34
CA LYS A 201 -8.45 31.18 4.54
C LYS A 201 -8.10 31.91 3.24
N VAL A 202 -7.84 31.19 2.15
CA VAL A 202 -7.64 31.78 0.80
C VAL A 202 -8.88 32.57 0.44
N GLN A 203 -10.05 31.93 0.54
CA GLN A 203 -11.33 32.56 0.21
C GLN A 203 -11.60 33.81 1.06
N ALA A 204 -11.37 33.75 2.37
CA ALA A 204 -11.56 34.91 3.26
C ALA A 204 -10.59 36.06 2.95
N LEU A 205 -9.35 35.76 2.52
CA LEU A 205 -8.38 36.79 2.12
C LEU A 205 -8.76 37.45 0.80
N GLU A 206 -9.19 36.66 -0.19
CA GLU A 206 -9.68 37.19 -1.47
C GLU A 206 -10.93 38.05 -1.28
N GLU A 207 -11.89 37.61 -0.47
CA GLU A 207 -13.10 38.38 -0.12
C GLU A 207 -12.76 39.69 0.60
N ALA A 208 -11.65 39.74 1.34
CA ALA A 208 -11.15 40.95 1.98
C ALA A 208 -10.34 41.86 1.03
N GLY A 209 -10.19 41.50 -0.26
CA GLY A 209 -9.39 42.24 -1.24
C GLY A 209 -7.88 42.14 -0.98
N LEU A 210 -7.45 41.14 -0.22
CA LEU A 210 -6.06 40.87 0.12
C LEU A 210 -5.51 39.81 -0.83
N ASN A 211 -4.27 39.95 -1.29
CA ASN A 211 -3.65 38.96 -2.15
C ASN A 211 -3.28 37.71 -1.34
N PRO A 212 -3.89 36.53 -1.57
CA PRO A 212 -3.54 35.31 -0.85
C PRO A 212 -2.05 34.99 -0.88
N ASP A 213 -1.34 35.26 -1.97
CA ASP A 213 0.10 34.99 -2.06
C ASP A 213 0.94 35.89 -1.12
N GLU A 214 0.40 37.03 -0.71
CA GLU A 214 1.04 37.97 0.22
C GLU A 214 0.81 37.57 1.69
N TYR A 215 -0.30 36.89 1.99
CA TYR A 215 -0.73 36.53 3.35
C TYR A 215 -0.61 35.03 3.66
N LEU A 216 -0.65 34.19 2.63
CA LEU A 216 -0.48 32.75 2.65
C LEU A 216 0.81 32.31 1.97
N SER A 217 1.74 33.26 1.75
CA SER A 217 3.08 33.09 1.18
C SER A 217 3.45 31.62 1.12
N THR A 218 3.32 31.01 -0.06
CA THR A 218 3.68 29.61 -0.39
C THR A 218 4.32 28.91 0.80
N LEU A 219 3.50 28.35 1.70
CA LEU A 219 3.95 28.02 3.06
C LEU A 219 5.05 26.97 2.99
N VAL A 220 6.31 27.43 2.93
CA VAL A 220 7.43 26.66 3.41
C VAL A 220 7.08 26.42 4.86
N ARG A 221 6.64 25.19 5.16
CA ARG A 221 6.25 24.78 6.49
C ARG A 221 7.37 25.24 7.44
N PRO A 222 7.07 26.10 8.42
CA PRO A 222 8.11 26.54 9.34
C PRO A 222 8.73 25.31 10.01
N THR A 223 10.04 25.31 10.14
CA THR A 223 10.76 24.24 10.83
C THR A 223 10.17 24.02 12.22
N ARG A 224 10.20 22.77 12.69
CA ARG A 224 9.82 22.49 14.07
C ARG A 224 10.77 23.24 15.02
N PRO A 225 10.25 23.80 16.14
CA PRO A 225 11.10 24.41 17.14
C PRO A 225 12.22 23.46 17.55
N ARG A 226 13.46 23.95 17.55
CA ARG A 226 14.62 23.14 17.94
C ARG A 226 14.48 22.73 19.41
N PRO A 227 14.78 21.47 19.75
CA PRO A 227 14.83 21.07 21.15
C PRO A 227 15.96 21.84 21.86
N GLN A 228 15.84 22.03 23.17
CA GLN A 228 16.93 22.56 23.98
C GLN A 228 17.92 21.43 24.29
N TRP A 229 19.20 21.66 23.99
CA TRP A 229 20.29 20.71 24.23
C TRP A 229 21.27 21.32 25.24
N ASN A 230 21.77 20.50 26.17
CA ASN A 230 22.86 20.86 27.07
C ASN A 230 23.88 19.71 27.14
N GLN A 231 25.04 19.97 27.77
CA GLN A 231 26.13 19.00 27.86
C GLN A 231 25.72 17.70 28.57
N ASP A 232 24.87 17.79 29.59
CA ASP A 232 24.42 16.63 30.39
C ASP A 232 23.51 15.67 29.59
N GLN A 233 22.98 16.12 28.46
CA GLN A 233 22.10 15.34 27.57
C GLN A 233 22.74 15.07 26.21
N GLU A 234 24.00 15.46 25.98
CA GLU A 234 24.68 15.34 24.67
C GLU A 234 24.65 13.89 24.16
N TRP A 235 24.94 12.93 25.02
CA TRP A 235 24.92 11.49 24.72
C TRP A 235 23.57 11.00 24.17
N PHE A 236 22.45 11.58 24.61
CA PHE A 236 21.11 11.23 24.15
C PHE A 236 20.87 11.76 22.73
N TRP A 237 21.22 13.02 22.47
CA TRP A 237 21.07 13.65 21.16
C TRP A 237 22.01 13.06 20.11
N GLU A 238 23.23 12.69 20.48
CA GLU A 238 24.13 11.91 19.63
C GLU A 238 23.55 10.52 19.33
N GLY A 239 22.94 9.87 20.31
CA GLY A 239 22.23 8.61 20.09
C GLY A 239 21.14 8.75 19.04
N LEU A 240 20.28 9.78 19.16
CA LEU A 240 19.22 10.00 18.18
C LEU A 240 19.76 10.23 16.77
N LYS A 241 20.89 10.92 16.59
CA LYS A 241 21.54 11.10 15.27
C LYS A 241 21.98 9.77 14.65
N GLU A 242 22.39 8.81 15.47
CA GLU A 242 22.74 7.45 15.06
C GLU A 242 21.52 6.50 15.03
N HIS A 243 20.30 7.03 15.18
CA HIS A 243 19.05 6.26 15.29
C HIS A 243 19.05 5.28 16.48
N GLU A 244 19.70 5.65 17.57
CA GLU A 244 19.74 4.92 18.84
C GLU A 244 18.93 5.64 19.91
N LEU A 245 17.92 4.98 20.48
CA LEU A 245 17.25 5.47 21.68
C LEU A 245 18.07 5.08 22.92
N ARG A 246 18.94 5.98 23.38
CA ARG A 246 19.78 5.73 24.56
C ARG A 246 19.01 6.07 25.85
N ILE A 247 19.13 5.22 26.86
CA ILE A 247 18.52 5.40 28.19
C ILE A 247 19.64 5.50 29.24
N GLN A 248 19.52 6.48 30.14
CA GLN A 248 20.52 6.69 31.19
C GLN A 248 20.50 5.53 32.17
N ARG A 249 21.70 5.07 32.56
CA ARG A 249 21.91 4.03 33.57
C ARG A 249 22.89 4.53 34.62
N PHE A 250 22.50 4.48 35.88
CA PHE A 250 23.43 4.73 36.98
C PHE A 250 24.36 3.53 37.18
N THR A 251 25.66 3.79 37.30
CA THR A 251 26.70 2.73 37.27
C THR A 251 26.87 2.01 38.61
N ASP A 252 26.40 2.61 39.70
CA ASP A 252 26.53 2.08 41.05
C ASP A 252 25.49 1.00 41.38
N ASP A 253 24.28 1.09 40.83
CA ASP A 253 23.18 0.15 41.09
C ASP A 253 22.50 -0.40 39.82
N GLY A 254 22.86 0.10 38.64
CA GLY A 254 22.27 -0.30 37.35
C GLY A 254 20.89 0.30 37.07
N THR A 255 20.40 1.23 37.89
CA THR A 255 19.08 1.84 37.74
C THR A 255 18.96 2.59 36.41
N LEU A 256 17.92 2.27 35.63
CA LEU A 256 17.57 2.99 34.41
C LEU A 256 16.61 4.13 34.72
N VAL A 257 16.85 5.31 34.14
CA VAL A 257 16.00 6.48 34.33
C VAL A 257 15.67 7.19 33.03
N PHE A 258 14.43 7.67 32.93
CA PHE A 258 13.99 8.60 31.90
C PHE A 258 12.90 9.52 32.49
N PRO A 259 12.92 10.85 32.26
CA PRO A 259 13.96 11.61 31.55
C PRO A 259 15.32 11.58 32.27
N PRO A 260 16.42 11.95 31.58
CA PRO A 260 17.74 12.02 32.21
C PRO A 260 17.75 12.86 33.49
N ALA A 261 18.41 12.35 34.53
CA ALA A 261 18.54 12.96 35.84
C ALA A 261 20.01 13.16 36.23
N ASN A 262 20.31 14.23 36.95
CA ASN A 262 21.69 14.56 37.35
C ASN A 262 22.25 13.64 38.44
N ALA A 263 21.38 13.01 39.23
CA ALA A 263 21.78 12.09 40.29
C ALA A 263 20.72 10.99 40.46
N ASN A 264 21.18 9.82 40.89
CA ASN A 264 20.33 8.67 41.14
C ASN A 264 19.30 9.02 42.24
N PRO A 265 18.00 8.79 42.02
CA PRO A 265 16.96 9.14 43.01
C PRO A 265 17.01 8.31 44.30
N ILE A 266 17.74 7.20 44.31
CA ILE A 266 17.87 6.28 45.44
C ILE A 266 19.24 6.45 46.12
N THR A 267 20.33 6.39 45.36
CA THR A 267 21.70 6.37 45.91
C THR A 267 22.37 7.75 45.92
N HIS A 268 21.82 8.71 45.19
CA HIS A 268 22.39 10.03 44.92
C HIS A 268 23.75 10.00 44.20
N SER A 269 24.15 8.86 43.62
CA SER A 269 25.30 8.78 42.73
C SER A 269 25.12 9.70 41.53
N MET A 270 26.21 10.34 41.09
CA MET A 270 26.25 11.12 39.84
C MET A 270 26.94 10.35 38.71
N ASP A 271 27.43 9.14 38.98
CA ASP A 271 28.15 8.34 38.01
C ASP A 271 27.17 7.52 37.17
N TYR A 272 27.01 7.88 35.90
CA TYR A 272 26.12 7.21 34.96
C TYR A 272 26.79 6.93 33.62
N ASP A 273 26.28 5.92 32.93
CA ASP A 273 26.47 5.69 31.51
C ASP A 273 25.09 5.56 30.83
N TRP A 274 25.03 4.91 29.67
CA TRP A 274 23.76 4.64 28.98
C TRP A 274 23.72 3.24 28.38
N VAL A 275 22.51 2.76 28.15
CA VAL A 275 22.21 1.58 27.35
C VAL A 275 21.43 1.99 26.10
N VAL A 276 21.62 1.28 24.99
CA VAL A 276 20.76 1.43 23.81
C VAL A 276 19.51 0.57 24.04
N ALA A 277 18.34 1.20 24.03
CA ALA A 277 17.07 0.50 24.20
C ALA A 277 16.77 -0.40 22.99
N SER A 278 15.96 -1.44 23.20
CA SER A 278 15.42 -2.29 22.13
C SER A 278 14.57 -1.48 21.14
N GLY A 279 14.07 -0.33 21.58
CA GLY A 279 13.16 0.53 20.84
C GLY A 279 11.71 0.04 20.89
N LYS A 280 11.42 -1.05 21.59
CA LYS A 280 10.08 -1.62 21.73
C LYS A 280 9.44 -1.22 23.05
N GLY A 281 8.12 -1.11 23.03
CA GLY A 281 7.34 -0.83 24.22
C GLY A 281 5.85 -1.03 24.00
N THR A 282 5.08 -0.64 25.01
CA THR A 282 3.62 -0.67 24.96
C THR A 282 3.06 0.72 25.28
N LEU A 283 1.93 1.06 24.68
CA LEU A 283 1.26 2.33 24.98
C LEU A 283 0.66 2.29 26.39
N TYR A 284 1.23 3.03 27.33
CA TYR A 284 0.75 3.11 28.71
C TYR A 284 -0.48 4.03 28.84
N SER A 285 -0.43 5.21 28.23
CA SER A 285 -1.55 6.15 28.15
C SER A 285 -1.35 7.11 26.98
N HIS A 286 -2.41 7.82 26.55
CA HIS A 286 -2.29 8.80 25.48
C HIS A 286 -3.29 9.95 25.64
N THR A 287 -3.04 11.03 24.89
CA THR A 287 -4.00 12.10 24.63
C THR A 287 -3.90 12.53 23.16
N VAL A 288 -5.01 13.01 22.60
CA VAL A 288 -5.08 13.50 21.23
C VAL A 288 -5.29 15.00 21.24
N VAL A 289 -4.28 15.74 20.80
CA VAL A 289 -4.29 17.21 20.81
C VAL A 289 -4.81 17.72 19.47
N HIS A 290 -5.94 18.43 19.51
CA HIS A 290 -6.55 19.05 18.33
C HIS A 290 -6.25 20.54 18.19
N TYR A 291 -6.16 21.28 19.30
CA TYR A 291 -5.98 22.73 19.36
C TYR A 291 -5.15 23.16 20.59
N PRO A 292 -4.44 24.33 20.54
CA PRO A 292 -4.23 25.16 19.36
C PRO A 292 -3.28 24.50 18.35
N GLN A 293 -3.45 24.84 17.08
CA GLN A 293 -2.59 24.35 16.00
C GLN A 293 -1.46 25.33 15.74
N VAL A 294 -0.23 24.82 15.71
CA VAL A 294 0.95 25.58 15.26
C VAL A 294 1.40 25.10 13.88
N PRO A 295 1.75 26.00 12.94
CA PRO A 295 2.05 25.62 11.54
C PRO A 295 3.15 24.57 11.36
N SER A 296 4.07 24.44 12.31
CA SER A 296 5.19 23.49 12.23
C SER A 296 4.79 22.02 12.44
N PHE A 297 3.56 21.72 12.90
CA PHE A 297 3.13 20.37 13.28
C PHE A 297 1.92 19.91 12.48
N ASP A 298 1.82 18.60 12.29
CA ASP A 298 0.65 17.96 11.68
C ASP A 298 -0.35 17.60 12.78
N TYR A 299 -1.64 17.81 12.54
CA TYR A 299 -2.69 17.60 13.54
C TYR A 299 -3.76 16.61 13.04
N PRO A 300 -4.43 15.88 13.95
CA PRO A 300 -4.24 15.89 15.40
C PRO A 300 -2.92 15.23 15.84
N LEU A 301 -2.32 15.73 16.91
CA LEU A 301 -1.10 15.15 17.49
C LEU A 301 -1.48 14.11 18.53
N ILE A 302 -1.10 12.87 18.29
CA ILE A 302 -1.20 11.81 19.30
C ILE A 302 0.04 11.88 20.16
N VAL A 303 -0.14 12.15 21.46
CA VAL A 303 0.94 12.17 22.45
C VAL A 303 0.75 10.98 23.37
N GLY A 304 1.69 10.05 23.32
CA GLY A 304 1.68 8.82 24.10
C GLY A 304 2.73 8.82 25.19
N VAL A 305 2.39 8.19 26.32
CA VAL A 305 3.36 7.67 27.29
C VAL A 305 3.63 6.22 26.89
N VAL A 306 4.84 5.91 26.49
CA VAL A 306 5.27 4.57 26.09
C VAL A 306 6.06 3.95 27.23
N GLU A 307 5.66 2.78 27.70
CA GLU A 307 6.45 1.96 28.63
C GLU A 307 7.36 1.05 27.80
N LEU A 308 8.67 1.30 27.85
CA LEU A 308 9.66 0.51 27.12
C LEU A 308 9.87 -0.86 27.78
N GLU A 309 10.37 -1.82 27.02
CA GLU A 309 10.74 -3.15 27.54
C GLU A 309 11.77 -3.07 28.69
N GLU A 310 12.59 -2.03 28.72
CA GLU A 310 13.54 -1.74 29.80
C GLU A 310 12.88 -1.25 31.11
N GLY A 311 11.57 -0.98 31.10
CA GLY A 311 10.78 -0.60 32.28
C GLY A 311 10.69 0.91 32.55
N VAL A 312 11.36 1.75 31.75
CA VAL A 312 11.22 3.22 31.81
C VAL A 312 10.06 3.70 30.94
N ARG A 313 9.53 4.89 31.23
CA ARG A 313 8.47 5.53 30.44
C ARG A 313 8.97 6.76 29.71
N ILE A 314 8.61 6.88 28.44
CA ILE A 314 8.96 8.00 27.57
C ILE A 314 7.70 8.66 27.00
N ILE A 315 7.68 9.99 26.97
CA ILE A 315 6.61 10.75 26.31
C ILE A 315 7.06 11.02 24.89
N SER A 316 6.25 10.62 23.91
CA SER A 316 6.58 10.80 22.50
C SER A 316 5.33 10.93 21.63
N ASN A 317 5.51 11.38 20.39
CA ASN A 317 4.44 11.35 19.40
C ASN A 317 4.24 9.92 18.91
N ILE A 318 2.97 9.49 18.84
CA ILE A 318 2.61 8.25 18.16
C ILE A 318 2.21 8.62 16.72
N VAL A 319 2.90 8.05 15.75
CA VAL A 319 2.74 8.36 14.32
C VAL A 319 2.41 7.12 13.49
N ASN A 320 2.10 7.35 12.22
CA ASN A 320 1.70 6.30 11.28
C ASN A 320 0.47 5.50 11.78
N ILE A 321 -0.45 6.18 12.45
CA ILE A 321 -1.71 5.63 12.95
C ILE A 321 -2.75 6.75 13.05
N LYS A 322 -4.02 6.42 12.87
CA LYS A 322 -5.12 7.37 13.08
C LYS A 322 -5.55 7.42 14.55
N PRO A 323 -6.10 8.55 15.02
CA PRO A 323 -6.60 8.67 16.39
C PRO A 323 -7.65 7.62 16.76
N GLU A 324 -8.46 7.15 15.82
CA GLU A 324 -9.51 6.17 16.11
C GLU A 324 -8.98 4.73 16.24
N GLN A 325 -7.72 4.49 15.88
CA GLN A 325 -7.07 3.18 15.91
C GLN A 325 -6.19 2.97 17.15
N ILE A 326 -5.99 4.00 17.97
CA ILE A 326 -5.07 3.93 19.11
C ILE A 326 -5.71 3.23 20.30
N GLU A 327 -5.00 2.26 20.86
CA GLU A 327 -5.47 1.47 22.01
C GLU A 327 -4.38 1.37 23.08
N ILE A 328 -4.77 1.55 24.35
CA ILE A 328 -3.87 1.35 25.49
C ILE A 328 -3.42 -0.11 25.50
N GLY A 329 -2.13 -0.33 25.72
CA GLY A 329 -1.49 -1.65 25.70
C GLY A 329 -1.02 -2.08 24.31
N MET A 330 -1.32 -1.34 23.23
CA MET A 330 -0.86 -1.71 21.90
C MET A 330 0.68 -1.71 21.81
N PRO A 331 1.28 -2.67 21.08
CA PRO A 331 2.72 -2.72 20.92
C PRO A 331 3.20 -1.59 20.00
N LEU A 332 4.29 -0.95 20.41
CA LEU A 332 4.90 0.17 19.71
C LEU A 332 6.39 -0.10 19.48
N GLU A 333 6.92 0.48 18.42
CA GLU A 333 8.34 0.52 18.13
C GLU A 333 8.80 1.94 17.83
N VAL A 334 10.05 2.25 18.19
CA VAL A 334 10.66 3.54 17.93
C VAL A 334 10.89 3.72 16.43
N CYS A 335 10.63 4.91 15.93
CA CYS A 335 10.95 5.34 14.58
C CYS A 335 11.59 6.73 14.62
N PHE A 336 12.32 7.07 13.56
CA PHE A 336 13.06 8.32 13.43
C PHE A 336 12.61 9.05 12.16
N PRO A 337 11.37 9.58 12.14
CA PRO A 337 10.87 10.28 10.96
C PRO A 337 11.65 11.58 10.74
N ASP A 338 11.83 11.93 9.48
CA ASP A 338 12.34 13.25 9.11
C ASP A 338 11.29 14.30 9.48
N THR A 339 11.55 15.01 10.57
CA THR A 339 10.61 15.94 11.19
C THR A 339 11.08 17.38 11.12
N ASN A 340 12.28 17.62 10.59
CA ASN A 340 12.89 18.94 10.53
C ASN A 340 13.78 19.05 9.29
N SER A 341 13.62 20.13 8.53
CA SER A 341 14.49 20.40 7.37
C SER A 341 15.89 20.88 7.76
N ASP A 342 16.14 21.10 9.06
CA ASP A 342 17.46 21.39 9.60
C ASP A 342 18.34 20.13 9.63
N GLU A 343 19.44 20.14 8.88
CA GLU A 343 20.42 19.05 8.90
C GLU A 343 20.89 18.74 10.35
N GLY A 344 20.82 17.46 10.73
CA GLY A 344 21.39 16.96 11.98
C GLY A 344 20.46 16.97 13.20
N ILE A 345 19.18 17.29 13.07
CA ILE A 345 18.18 17.09 14.13
C ILE A 345 17.38 15.83 13.85
N VAL A 346 17.58 14.80 14.67
CA VAL A 346 16.78 13.58 14.66
C VAL A 346 15.98 13.49 15.96
N LEU A 347 14.69 13.17 15.84
CA LEU A 347 13.79 12.98 16.98
C LEU A 347 13.25 11.56 16.96
N HIS A 348 13.19 10.93 18.12
CA HIS A 348 12.46 9.68 18.29
C HIS A 348 10.95 9.97 18.27
N GLN A 349 10.22 9.08 17.62
CA GLN A 349 8.77 8.94 17.71
C GLN A 349 8.45 7.46 17.86
N PHE A 350 7.18 7.12 18.10
CA PHE A 350 6.75 5.73 18.14
C PHE A 350 5.67 5.49 17.09
N GLN A 351 5.65 4.29 16.54
CA GLN A 351 4.62 3.82 15.63
C GLN A 351 4.13 2.45 16.10
N PRO A 352 2.98 1.95 15.60
CA PRO A 352 2.58 0.57 15.83
C PRO A 352 3.72 -0.39 15.49
N ALA A 353 4.02 -1.35 16.36
CA ALA A 353 5.07 -2.32 16.09
C ALA A 353 4.72 -3.19 14.87
N GLN A 354 5.73 -3.66 14.13
CA GLN A 354 5.50 -4.69 13.11
C GLN A 354 4.83 -5.91 13.74
N PRO A 355 3.65 -6.33 13.25
CA PRO A 355 2.98 -7.49 13.81
C PRO A 355 3.78 -8.76 13.51
N GLN A 356 3.79 -9.67 14.48
CA GLN A 356 4.36 -10.98 14.24
C GLN A 356 3.41 -11.81 13.38
N ARG A 357 3.97 -12.45 12.36
CA ARG A 357 3.27 -13.41 11.51
C ARG A 357 2.79 -14.64 12.30
N ASN A 358 1.55 -15.05 12.07
CA ASN A 358 1.01 -16.32 12.54
C ASN A 358 1.58 -17.47 11.70
N THR A 359 2.44 -18.29 12.30
CA THR A 359 2.98 -19.51 11.66
C THR A 359 2.07 -20.71 11.80
N THR A 360 1.09 -20.61 12.71
CA THR A 360 -0.01 -21.58 12.88
C THR A 360 -1.28 -20.91 12.40
N THR A 361 -2.03 -21.59 11.54
CA THR A 361 -3.31 -21.07 11.02
C THR A 361 -4.33 -20.94 12.14
N LEU A 362 -5.01 -19.80 12.19
CA LEU A 362 -6.15 -19.60 13.08
C LEU A 362 -7.22 -20.63 12.74
N LYS A 363 -7.86 -21.17 13.78
CA LYS A 363 -9.05 -21.98 13.62
C LYS A 363 -10.27 -21.09 13.58
N LYS A 364 -11.33 -21.58 12.96
CA LYS A 364 -12.60 -20.86 12.89
C LYS A 364 -13.11 -20.45 14.29
N GLU A 365 -12.94 -21.29 15.32
CA GLU A 365 -13.40 -20.98 16.68
C GLU A 365 -12.63 -19.85 17.36
N GLU A 366 -11.47 -19.47 16.81
CA GLU A 366 -10.62 -18.38 17.29
C GLU A 366 -10.97 -17.04 16.63
N ILE A 367 -11.93 -17.04 15.70
CA ILE A 367 -12.31 -15.87 14.89
C ILE A 367 -13.74 -15.47 15.22
N ASN A 368 -13.92 -14.24 15.67
CA ASN A 368 -15.22 -13.65 15.97
C ASN A 368 -15.50 -12.47 15.06
N ASP A 369 -16.78 -12.21 14.82
CA ASP A 369 -17.21 -11.00 14.13
C ASP A 369 -16.70 -9.76 14.89
N HIS A 370 -16.20 -8.79 14.13
CA HIS A 370 -15.59 -7.55 14.60
C HIS A 370 -14.21 -7.66 15.28
N ASP A 371 -13.60 -8.84 15.30
CA ASP A 371 -12.19 -8.98 15.73
C ASP A 371 -11.30 -8.04 14.91
N GLN A 372 -10.49 -7.24 15.60
CA GLN A 372 -9.54 -6.33 14.97
C GLN A 372 -8.31 -7.10 14.50
N LEU A 373 -7.88 -6.81 13.27
CA LEU A 373 -6.62 -7.34 12.75
C LEU A 373 -5.44 -6.50 13.28
N PRO A 374 -4.25 -7.10 13.43
CA PRO A 374 -3.05 -6.36 13.83
C PRO A 374 -2.76 -5.19 12.89
N ILE A 375 -2.58 -4.01 13.47
CA ILE A 375 -2.14 -2.81 12.74
C ILE A 375 -0.73 -3.05 12.20
N CYS A 376 -0.50 -2.76 10.92
CA CYS A 376 0.78 -3.03 10.26
C CYS A 376 1.25 -1.80 9.48
N PRO A 377 2.23 -1.04 9.98
CA PRO A 377 2.86 0.02 9.19
C PRO A 377 3.76 -0.59 8.11
N VAL A 378 3.67 -0.07 6.90
CA VAL A 378 4.45 -0.48 5.73
C VAL A 378 5.25 0.72 5.24
N THR A 379 6.56 0.71 5.47
CA THR A 379 7.45 1.76 4.99
C THR A 379 7.59 1.68 3.48
N LEU A 380 7.23 2.76 2.80
CA LEU A 380 7.21 2.85 1.35
C LEU A 380 8.57 3.36 0.86
N THR A 381 9.52 2.44 0.67
CA THR A 381 10.82 2.82 0.08
C THR A 381 10.73 2.86 -1.46
N PRO A 382 11.58 3.62 -2.17
CA PRO A 382 11.71 3.49 -3.62
C PRO A 382 11.99 2.04 -4.03
N ARG A 383 12.83 1.33 -3.26
CA ARG A 383 13.12 -0.09 -3.46
C ARG A 383 11.86 -0.95 -3.42
N LEU A 384 10.99 -0.76 -2.42
CA LEU A 384 9.72 -1.50 -2.33
C LEU A 384 8.88 -1.22 -3.57
N ILE A 385 8.59 0.05 -3.88
CA ILE A 385 7.72 0.44 -5.00
C ILE A 385 8.23 -0.12 -6.34
N VAL A 386 9.52 0.05 -6.63
CA VAL A 386 10.12 -0.42 -7.89
C VAL A 386 10.16 -1.94 -7.94
N SER A 387 10.63 -2.61 -6.89
CA SER A 387 10.78 -4.07 -6.91
C SER A 387 9.42 -4.78 -7.04
N THR A 388 8.38 -4.29 -6.37
CA THR A 388 7.04 -4.88 -6.43
C THR A 388 6.34 -4.60 -7.76
N ALA A 389 6.55 -3.43 -8.38
CA ALA A 389 6.07 -3.15 -9.74
C ALA A 389 6.70 -4.12 -10.76
N LEU A 390 8.01 -4.33 -10.69
CA LEU A 390 8.72 -5.27 -11.57
C LEU A 390 8.29 -6.73 -11.33
N ALA A 391 8.13 -7.13 -10.06
CA ALA A 391 7.69 -8.47 -9.69
C ALA A 391 6.26 -8.77 -10.13
N THR A 392 5.38 -7.77 -10.11
CA THR A 392 4.02 -7.86 -10.64
C THR A 392 3.97 -7.73 -12.17
N ARG A 393 5.12 -7.47 -12.82
CA ARG A 393 5.29 -7.26 -14.27
C ARG A 393 4.53 -6.07 -14.83
N ASP A 394 4.26 -5.09 -13.97
CA ASP A 394 3.72 -3.80 -14.36
C ASP A 394 4.87 -2.85 -14.71
N PHE A 395 5.13 -2.76 -16.02
CA PHE A 395 6.21 -1.94 -16.57
C PHE A 395 5.73 -0.54 -16.97
N GLN A 396 4.62 -0.04 -16.42
CA GLN A 396 4.29 1.38 -16.56
C GLN A 396 5.38 2.23 -15.89
N ASP A 397 5.94 3.15 -16.66
CA ASP A 397 7.07 4.03 -16.29
C ASP A 397 6.86 4.77 -14.97
N VAL A 398 5.63 5.19 -14.66
CA VAL A 398 5.26 5.94 -13.44
C VAL A 398 5.58 5.22 -12.12
N HIS A 399 5.91 3.93 -12.16
CA HIS A 399 6.25 3.13 -10.97
C HIS A 399 7.76 3.00 -10.76
N HIS A 400 8.59 3.36 -11.74
CA HIS A 400 10.04 3.13 -11.69
C HIS A 400 10.90 4.20 -12.39
N ASP A 401 10.28 5.16 -13.06
CA ASP A 401 10.90 6.34 -13.65
C ASP A 401 10.26 7.61 -13.05
N ARG A 402 11.03 8.30 -12.21
CA ARG A 402 10.59 9.52 -11.53
C ARG A 402 10.31 10.65 -12.51
N ASP A 403 11.13 10.80 -13.55
CA ASP A 403 10.99 11.90 -14.50
C ASP A 403 9.73 11.69 -15.34
N ALA A 404 9.46 10.46 -15.76
CA ALA A 404 8.22 10.10 -16.44
C ALA A 404 6.99 10.30 -15.54
N ALA A 405 7.06 9.91 -14.27
CA ALA A 405 5.98 10.14 -13.30
C ALA A 405 5.67 11.63 -13.14
N GLN A 406 6.69 12.48 -13.01
CA GLN A 406 6.54 13.93 -12.86
C GLN A 406 6.03 14.60 -14.13
N GLN A 407 6.49 14.17 -15.31
CA GLN A 407 5.96 14.64 -16.60
C GLN A 407 4.46 14.35 -16.75
N LYS A 408 3.97 13.27 -16.11
CA LYS A 408 2.54 12.90 -16.06
C LYS A 408 1.78 13.53 -14.89
N GLY A 409 2.41 14.45 -14.15
CA GLY A 409 1.79 15.23 -13.08
C GLY A 409 1.78 14.58 -11.70
N SER A 410 2.52 13.48 -11.51
CA SER A 410 2.73 12.85 -10.20
C SER A 410 3.82 13.58 -9.41
N ALA A 411 3.82 13.49 -8.07
CA ALA A 411 4.88 14.09 -7.25
C ALA A 411 6.22 13.31 -7.34
N ASP A 412 6.12 11.98 -7.37
CA ASP A 412 7.22 11.01 -7.52
C ASP A 412 6.67 9.73 -8.18
N ILE A 413 7.49 8.68 -8.31
CA ILE A 413 7.01 7.33 -8.58
C ILE A 413 5.98 6.93 -7.51
N PHE A 414 5.00 6.11 -7.87
CA PHE A 414 3.99 5.67 -6.89
C PHE A 414 3.70 4.18 -7.01
N MET A 415 3.24 3.60 -5.90
CA MET A 415 2.93 2.17 -5.82
C MET A 415 1.76 1.80 -6.72
N ASN A 416 1.93 0.77 -7.56
CA ASN A 416 0.86 0.26 -8.41
C ASN A 416 -0.16 -0.56 -7.63
N ILE A 417 -1.35 -0.72 -8.19
CA ILE A 417 -2.47 -1.44 -7.56
C ILE A 417 -2.16 -2.93 -7.32
N LEU A 418 -1.33 -3.54 -8.17
CA LEU A 418 -0.96 -4.96 -8.05
C LEU A 418 -0.03 -5.19 -6.84
N SER A 419 0.87 -4.23 -6.56
CA SER A 419 1.66 -4.24 -5.32
C SER A 419 0.79 -4.05 -4.09
N THR A 420 -0.20 -3.16 -4.15
CA THR A 420 -1.19 -3.01 -3.08
C THR A 420 -1.93 -4.32 -2.81
N ALA A 421 -2.38 -5.02 -3.84
CA ALA A 421 -3.02 -6.33 -3.71
C ALA A 421 -2.09 -7.38 -3.09
N GLY A 422 -0.82 -7.44 -3.52
CA GLY A 422 0.18 -8.36 -2.96
C GLY A 422 0.48 -8.10 -1.48
N ILE A 423 0.72 -6.85 -1.10
CA ILE A 423 0.96 -6.45 0.30
C ILE A 423 -0.26 -6.73 1.17
N THR A 424 -1.47 -6.51 0.63
CA THR A 424 -2.74 -6.81 1.31
C THR A 424 -2.89 -8.31 1.53
N ALA A 425 -2.67 -9.12 0.49
CA ALA A 425 -2.71 -10.58 0.59
C ALA A 425 -1.71 -11.12 1.61
N ARG A 426 -0.47 -10.60 1.59
CA ARG A 426 0.55 -10.96 2.58
C ARG A 426 0.11 -10.63 4.01
N TRP A 427 -0.32 -9.39 4.27
CA TRP A 427 -0.73 -8.97 5.61
C TRP A 427 -1.93 -9.79 6.14
N LEU A 428 -2.93 -10.04 5.28
CA LEU A 428 -4.06 -10.90 5.64
C LEU A 428 -3.63 -12.35 5.88
N GLY A 429 -2.71 -12.89 5.06
CA GLY A 429 -2.14 -14.22 5.23
C GLY A 429 -1.27 -14.34 6.48
N ASP A 430 -0.56 -13.28 6.86
CA ASP A 430 0.24 -13.24 8.09
C ASP A 430 -0.64 -13.21 9.34
N TRP A 431 -1.82 -12.58 9.27
CA TRP A 431 -2.81 -12.66 10.33
C TRP A 431 -3.52 -14.04 10.36
N ALA A 432 -3.93 -14.56 9.21
CA ALA A 432 -4.71 -15.78 9.14
C ALA A 432 -3.87 -17.05 9.40
N GLY A 433 -2.62 -17.06 8.95
CA GLY A 433 -1.69 -18.20 8.93
C GLY A 433 -1.73 -19.02 7.62
N ASN A 434 -0.84 -20.00 7.51
CA ASN A 434 -0.43 -20.61 6.24
C ASN A 434 -1.54 -21.32 5.47
N ASP A 435 -2.48 -21.96 6.17
CA ASP A 435 -3.49 -22.85 5.58
C ASP A 435 -4.76 -22.12 5.17
N ALA A 436 -4.88 -20.82 5.50
CA ALA A 436 -6.02 -20.02 5.07
C ALA A 436 -5.97 -19.83 3.55
N VAL A 437 -7.10 -20.10 2.88
CA VAL A 437 -7.20 -20.03 1.41
C VAL A 437 -8.03 -18.82 1.01
N PHE A 438 -7.44 -17.89 0.27
CA PHE A 438 -8.17 -16.77 -0.31
C PHE A 438 -9.15 -17.24 -1.40
N GLU A 439 -10.40 -16.79 -1.32
CA GLU A 439 -11.43 -16.97 -2.36
C GLU A 439 -11.55 -15.72 -3.24
N ASN A 440 -11.39 -14.54 -2.65
CA ASN A 440 -11.32 -13.28 -3.38
C ASN A 440 -10.55 -12.22 -2.61
N ILE A 441 -10.08 -11.20 -3.35
CA ILE A 441 -9.54 -9.96 -2.81
C ILE A 441 -10.10 -8.80 -3.63
N LYS A 442 -10.81 -7.87 -3.00
CA LYS A 442 -11.41 -6.70 -3.64
C LYS A 442 -10.78 -5.44 -3.07
N ILE A 443 -10.12 -4.66 -3.92
CA ILE A 443 -9.50 -3.39 -3.53
C ILE A 443 -10.02 -2.22 -4.36
N GLN A 444 -10.16 -1.10 -3.67
CA GLN A 444 -10.40 0.22 -4.23
C GLN A 444 -9.26 1.15 -3.81
N LEU A 445 -8.64 1.81 -4.78
CA LEU A 445 -7.62 2.80 -4.52
C LEU A 445 -8.20 4.20 -4.27
N GLY A 446 -7.48 4.97 -3.46
CA GLY A 446 -7.72 6.37 -3.17
C GLY A 446 -6.44 7.19 -3.35
N ALA A 447 -5.87 7.65 -2.25
CA ALA A 447 -4.63 8.45 -2.26
C ALA A 447 -3.44 7.65 -2.82
N PRO A 448 -2.51 8.26 -3.55
CA PRO A 448 -1.31 7.58 -4.02
C PRO A 448 -0.36 7.27 -2.84
N ASN A 449 0.40 6.19 -2.97
CA ASN A 449 1.50 5.84 -2.07
C ASN A 449 2.82 6.24 -2.72
N TYR A 450 3.52 7.20 -2.11
CA TYR A 450 4.82 7.71 -2.57
C TYR A 450 5.99 7.15 -1.75
N PRO A 451 7.21 7.17 -2.29
CA PRO A 451 8.42 6.91 -1.53
C PRO A 451 8.53 7.79 -0.28
N TYR A 452 9.19 7.23 0.74
CA TYR A 452 9.49 7.84 2.04
C TYR A 452 8.26 8.11 2.93
N ASP A 453 7.08 7.69 2.50
CA ASP A 453 5.90 7.64 3.33
C ASP A 453 5.74 6.29 4.04
N THR A 454 4.78 6.22 4.96
CA THR A 454 4.31 4.97 5.55
C THR A 454 2.83 4.80 5.22
N MET A 455 2.47 3.61 4.75
CA MET A 455 1.07 3.17 4.66
C MET A 455 0.79 2.23 5.83
N THR A 456 -0.26 2.49 6.61
CA THR A 456 -0.64 1.66 7.74
C THR A 456 -1.87 0.83 7.40
N MET A 457 -1.69 -0.49 7.37
CA MET A 457 -2.77 -1.46 7.19
C MET A 457 -3.54 -1.66 8.49
N SER A 458 -4.86 -1.74 8.38
CA SER A 458 -5.79 -2.03 9.47
C SER A 458 -7.03 -2.72 8.91
N GLY A 459 -7.77 -3.42 9.77
CA GLY A 459 -9.00 -4.09 9.35
C GLY A 459 -9.67 -4.82 10.49
N HIS A 460 -10.82 -5.40 10.19
CA HIS A 460 -11.57 -6.24 11.12
C HIS A 460 -12.31 -7.34 10.37
N VAL A 461 -12.64 -8.40 11.09
CA VAL A 461 -13.55 -9.44 10.63
C VAL A 461 -14.95 -8.83 10.49
N GLU A 462 -15.49 -8.83 9.28
CA GLU A 462 -16.85 -8.33 9.01
C GLU A 462 -17.89 -9.38 9.36
N GLU A 463 -17.68 -10.62 8.90
CA GLU A 463 -18.54 -11.77 9.20
C GLU A 463 -17.79 -13.08 9.02
N THR A 464 -18.15 -14.10 9.81
CA THR A 464 -17.71 -15.49 9.63
C THR A 464 -18.90 -16.45 9.45
N SER A 465 -18.90 -17.16 8.33
CA SER A 465 -19.91 -18.16 7.98
C SER A 465 -19.73 -19.48 8.74
N ALA A 466 -20.80 -20.28 8.79
CA ALA A 466 -20.79 -21.56 9.50
C ALA A 466 -19.78 -22.60 8.94
N ASP A 467 -19.32 -22.45 7.70
CA ASP A 467 -18.35 -23.33 7.06
C ASP A 467 -16.89 -22.87 7.20
N GLY A 468 -16.63 -21.77 7.92
CA GLY A 468 -15.28 -21.21 8.10
C GLY A 468 -14.88 -20.20 7.03
N THR A 469 -15.81 -19.80 6.16
CA THR A 469 -15.61 -18.69 5.23
C THR A 469 -15.74 -17.36 5.97
N THR A 470 -14.67 -16.58 6.00
CA THR A 470 -14.59 -15.31 6.74
C THR A 470 -14.33 -14.16 5.78
N THR A 471 -15.15 -13.12 5.87
CA THR A 471 -14.94 -11.86 5.15
C THR A 471 -14.25 -10.86 6.07
N VAL A 472 -13.12 -10.32 5.62
CA VAL A 472 -12.36 -9.28 6.32
C VAL A 472 -12.49 -7.97 5.57
N ARG A 473 -12.84 -6.90 6.27
CA ARG A 473 -12.82 -5.53 5.76
C ARG A 473 -11.52 -4.86 6.16
N PHE A 474 -10.85 -4.21 5.22
CA PHE A 474 -9.55 -3.59 5.48
C PHE A 474 -9.40 -2.22 4.84
N ALA A 475 -8.42 -1.47 5.36
CA ALA A 475 -7.95 -0.21 4.83
C ALA A 475 -6.43 -0.09 4.98
N GLY A 476 -5.81 0.64 4.06
CA GLY A 476 -4.42 1.09 4.16
C GLY A 476 -4.40 2.61 4.03
N ASP A 477 -3.89 3.30 5.04
CA ASP A 477 -3.91 4.75 5.13
C ASP A 477 -2.49 5.32 5.17
N ASN A 478 -2.27 6.44 4.49
CA ASN A 478 -1.03 7.19 4.52
C ASN A 478 -1.33 8.66 4.89
N LYS A 479 -0.31 9.52 4.90
CA LYS A 479 -0.46 10.94 5.26
C LYS A 479 -1.39 11.74 4.33
N LEU A 480 -1.59 11.30 3.09
CA LEU A 480 -2.47 11.93 2.10
C LEU A 480 -3.93 11.45 2.22
N GLY A 481 -4.16 10.38 2.98
CA GLY A 481 -5.48 9.80 3.23
C GLY A 481 -5.51 8.29 2.99
N SER A 482 -6.68 7.77 2.67
CA SER A 482 -6.85 6.34 2.46
C SER A 482 -6.33 5.93 1.09
N HIS A 483 -5.25 5.14 1.07
CA HIS A 483 -4.66 4.59 -0.14
C HIS A 483 -5.48 3.43 -0.69
N VAL A 484 -5.88 2.50 0.18
CA VAL A 484 -6.66 1.33 -0.20
C VAL A 484 -7.78 1.08 0.79
N LYS A 485 -8.94 0.66 0.28
CA LYS A 485 -10.04 0.07 1.06
C LYS A 485 -10.55 -1.16 0.33
N GLY A 486 -11.03 -2.14 1.07
CA GLY A 486 -11.45 -3.38 0.43
C GLY A 486 -12.06 -4.39 1.36
N THR A 487 -12.39 -5.52 0.75
CA THR A 487 -12.74 -6.75 1.46
C THR A 487 -11.98 -7.91 0.85
N ALA A 488 -11.70 -8.93 1.65
CA ALA A 488 -11.19 -10.21 1.18
C ALA A 488 -11.97 -11.32 1.86
N THR A 489 -12.17 -12.42 1.16
CA THR A 489 -12.78 -13.62 1.72
C THR A 489 -11.73 -14.71 1.80
N LEU A 490 -11.57 -15.27 3.00
CA LEU A 490 -10.66 -16.36 3.29
C LEU A 490 -11.45 -17.55 3.83
N ARG A 491 -11.05 -18.76 3.44
CA ARG A 491 -11.56 -20.01 3.98
C ARG A 491 -10.53 -20.58 4.94
N PHE A 492 -10.95 -20.76 6.19
CA PHE A 492 -10.13 -21.38 7.23
C PHE A 492 -10.32 -22.91 7.25
N PRO A 493 -9.28 -23.68 7.62
CA PRO A 493 -9.45 -25.11 7.85
C PRO A 493 -10.46 -25.37 8.99
N GLN A 494 -11.20 -26.47 8.89
CA GLN A 494 -12.16 -26.92 9.91
C GLN A 494 -11.50 -27.53 11.14
#